data_AF-A0A0D0DZN7-F1
#
_entry.id   AF-A0A0D0DZN7-F1
#
_cell.length_a   1.000
_cell.length_b   1.000
_cell.length_c   1.000
_cell.angle_alpha   90.00
_cell.angle_beta   90.00
_cell.angle_gamma   90.00
#
_symmetry.space_group_name_H-M   'P 1'
#
loop_
_entity.id
_entity.type
_entity.pdbx_description
1 polymer ?
#
loop_
_entity_poly.entity_id
_entity_poly.type
_entity_poly.pdbx_seq_one_letter_code
_entity_poly.pdbx_strand_id
1 'polypeptide(L)'
;GSDHVDYNIFNLPSGGSHTYTQNLKELISSPNQTQYNKCKTSTGITKAPLILSMSPSCSLRVPYCMTTDIMHLASNLSDLLISLWRGMIDCDATDAINNWDWAVLSDSVIWDTYGVSVHEAGSHLSRSFGTRPHNIAKKLTSGYKTWELQLHTFSLGPILLYNILQDEYFTNYCKLVRGFQIMCQHSITTKSLVAAQSLCQWEHGFKRLYY
;
A
#
# COMPACT_ATOMS: atom_id res chain seq x y z
N GLY A 1 15.92 -1.45 8.62
CA GLY A 1 15.44 -0.11 8.99
C GLY A 1 15.64 0.84 7.84
N SER A 2 14.80 1.88 7.72
CA SER A 2 15.00 2.97 6.76
C SER A 2 15.75 4.10 7.45
N ASP A 3 16.83 4.61 6.85
CA ASP A 3 17.62 5.74 7.40
C ASP A 3 16.98 7.11 7.10
N HIS A 4 15.72 7.12 6.64
CA HIS A 4 15.01 8.36 6.36
C HIS A 4 14.49 8.99 7.65
N VAL A 5 14.58 10.32 7.72
CA VAL A 5 14.01 11.10 8.82
C VAL A 5 12.49 10.86 8.88
N ASP A 6 11.97 10.66 10.08
CA ASP A 6 10.53 10.56 10.28
C ASP A 6 9.82 11.84 9.85
N TYR A 7 8.79 11.68 9.02
CA TYR A 7 7.92 12.77 8.61
C TYR A 7 6.68 12.84 9.51
N ASN A 8 6.32 14.05 9.93
CA ASN A 8 5.01 14.28 10.53
C ASN A 8 3.94 14.17 9.43
N ILE A 9 3.17 13.09 9.44
CA ILE A 9 2.13 12.84 8.43
C ILE A 9 0.99 13.86 8.45
N PHE A 10 0.84 14.64 9.53
CA PHE A 10 -0.13 15.73 9.63
C PHE A 10 0.41 17.05 9.05
N ASN A 11 1.71 17.10 8.74
CA ASN A 11 2.40 18.25 8.19
C ASN A 11 3.39 17.81 7.12
N LEU A 12 2.86 17.24 6.03
CA LEU A 12 3.67 16.85 4.88
C LEU A 12 4.06 18.08 4.05
N PRO A 13 5.27 18.11 3.47
CA PRO A 13 5.64 19.14 2.51
C PRO A 13 4.70 19.12 1.30
N SER A 14 4.54 20.26 0.63
CA SER A 14 3.73 20.35 -0.59
C SER A 14 4.17 19.31 -1.61
N GLY A 15 3.19 18.62 -2.21
CA GLY A 15 3.45 17.66 -3.28
C GLY A 15 4.09 18.37 -4.48
N GLY A 16 5.40 18.22 -4.64
CA GLY A 16 6.15 18.99 -5.61
C GLY A 16 7.64 18.97 -5.29
N SER A 17 8.47 18.60 -6.25
CA SER A 17 9.91 18.75 -6.11
C SER A 17 10.34 19.97 -6.90
N HIS A 18 10.63 21.08 -6.20
CA HIS A 18 11.31 22.24 -6.78
C HIS A 18 12.61 21.85 -7.47
N THR A 19 13.19 20.72 -7.05
CA THR A 19 14.43 20.15 -7.55
C THR A 19 14.25 19.16 -8.70
N TYR A 20 13.01 18.78 -9.08
CA TYR A 20 12.78 17.70 -10.06
C TYR A 20 13.45 17.99 -11.39
N THR A 21 13.27 19.20 -11.92
CA THR A 21 13.86 19.60 -13.20
C THR A 21 15.38 19.61 -13.15
N GLN A 22 15.98 20.01 -12.03
CA GLN A 22 17.43 20.01 -11.84
C GLN A 22 17.95 18.57 -11.74
N ASN A 23 17.36 17.75 -10.88
CA ASN A 23 17.69 16.34 -10.70
C ASN A 23 17.58 15.56 -12.01
N LEU A 24 16.56 15.85 -12.83
CA LEU A 24 16.41 15.24 -14.15
C LEU A 24 17.52 15.67 -15.12
N LYS A 25 17.92 16.95 -15.12
CA LYS A 25 19.04 17.41 -15.93
C LYS A 25 20.33 16.70 -15.55
N GLU A 26 20.62 16.60 -14.24
CA GLU A 26 21.79 15.90 -13.72
C GLU A 26 21.83 14.41 -14.12
N LEU A 27 20.68 13.74 -14.04
CA LEU A 27 20.53 12.35 -14.48
C LEU A 27 20.83 12.20 -15.99
N ILE A 28 20.23 13.04 -16.84
CA ILE A 28 20.42 12.97 -18.29
C ILE A 28 21.85 13.35 -18.70
N SER A 29 22.50 14.26 -17.96
CA SER A 29 23.88 14.67 -18.21
C SER A 29 24.94 13.73 -17.60
N SER A 30 24.55 12.61 -17.02
CA SER A 30 25.48 11.69 -16.37
C SER A 30 26.51 11.14 -17.38
N PRO A 31 27.83 11.26 -17.11
CA PRO A 31 28.87 10.96 -18.10
C PRO A 31 29.08 9.46 -18.35
N ASN A 32 28.58 8.60 -17.45
CA ASN A 32 28.67 7.15 -17.57
C ASN A 32 27.60 6.45 -16.71
N GLN A 33 27.45 5.14 -16.92
CA GLN A 33 26.44 4.32 -16.25
C GLN A 33 26.56 4.33 -14.72
N THR A 34 27.78 4.39 -14.19
CA THR A 34 28.01 4.42 -12.74
C THR A 34 27.43 5.69 -12.12
N GLN A 35 27.69 6.85 -12.74
CA GLN A 35 27.12 8.12 -12.27
C GLN A 35 25.62 8.17 -12.48
N TYR A 36 25.13 7.65 -13.61
CA TYR A 36 23.70 7.52 -13.88
C TYR A 36 23.00 6.73 -12.77
N ASN A 37 23.56 5.58 -12.38
CA ASN A 37 22.99 4.74 -11.32
C ASN A 37 23.03 5.45 -9.96
N LYS A 38 24.10 6.18 -9.64
CA LYS A 38 24.18 6.99 -8.41
C LYS A 38 23.10 8.08 -8.37
N CYS A 39 22.96 8.86 -9.44
CA CYS A 39 21.93 9.89 -9.56
C CYS A 39 20.51 9.28 -9.51
N LYS A 40 20.28 8.15 -10.18
CA LYS A 40 19.01 7.43 -10.13
C LYS A 40 18.64 7.02 -8.70
N THR A 41 19.59 6.47 -7.95
CA THR A 41 19.36 6.05 -6.56
C THR A 41 19.10 7.25 -5.65
N SER A 42 19.85 8.34 -5.77
CA SER A 42 19.69 9.52 -4.89
C SER A 42 18.42 10.32 -5.18
N THR A 43 18.03 10.42 -6.45
CA THR A 43 16.88 11.24 -6.88
C THR A 43 15.58 10.45 -7.00
N GLY A 44 15.65 9.12 -7.08
CA GLY A 44 14.51 8.26 -7.40
C GLY A 44 14.04 8.36 -8.86
N ILE A 45 14.68 9.18 -9.69
CA ILE A 45 14.29 9.38 -11.09
C ILE A 45 14.98 8.33 -11.96
N THR A 46 14.18 7.54 -12.69
CA THR A 46 14.71 6.43 -13.50
C THR A 46 14.95 6.79 -14.96
N LYS A 47 14.21 7.77 -15.49
CA LYS A 47 14.33 8.33 -16.84
C LYS A 47 13.44 9.58 -16.99
N ALA A 48 13.62 10.33 -18.07
CA ALA A 48 12.68 11.37 -18.47
C ALA A 48 11.33 10.74 -18.88
N PRO A 49 10.20 11.13 -18.26
CA PRO A 49 8.90 10.63 -18.67
C PRO A 49 8.45 11.31 -19.97
N LEU A 50 7.79 10.53 -20.83
CA LEU A 50 7.30 11.00 -22.13
C LEU A 50 6.36 12.20 -22.01
N ILE A 51 5.64 12.33 -20.89
CA ILE A 51 4.71 13.44 -20.66
C ILE A 51 5.40 14.82 -20.66
N LEU A 52 6.73 14.88 -20.45
CA LEU A 52 7.47 16.13 -20.57
C LEU A 52 7.57 16.67 -22.00
N SER A 53 7.24 15.87 -23.02
CA SER A 53 7.13 16.34 -24.40
C SER A 53 5.82 17.08 -24.69
N MET A 54 4.83 16.98 -23.78
CA MET A 54 3.57 17.68 -23.94
C MET A 54 3.74 19.18 -23.69
N SER A 55 2.95 20.00 -24.38
CA SER A 55 2.92 21.44 -24.15
C SER A 55 2.58 21.75 -22.68
N PRO A 56 3.31 22.65 -22.00
CA PRO A 56 2.96 23.09 -20.65
C PRO A 56 1.57 23.73 -20.53
N SER A 57 0.98 24.19 -21.65
CA SER A 57 -0.39 24.71 -21.68
C SER A 57 -1.47 23.62 -21.65
N CYS A 58 -1.09 22.37 -21.94
CA CYS A 58 -2.00 21.23 -22.08
C CYS A 58 -1.72 20.11 -21.07
N SER A 59 -0.78 20.31 -20.14
CA SER A 59 -0.40 19.31 -19.13
C SER A 59 -0.04 19.96 -17.80
N LEU A 60 -0.43 19.31 -16.71
CA LEU A 60 0.10 19.64 -15.39
C LEU A 60 1.61 19.33 -15.37
N ARG A 61 2.41 20.10 -14.64
CA ARG A 61 3.86 19.84 -14.54
C ARG A 61 4.10 18.64 -13.62
N VAL A 62 5.23 17.95 -13.79
CA VAL A 62 5.65 16.92 -12.82
C VAL A 62 5.89 17.59 -11.45
N PRO A 63 5.42 17.00 -10.33
CA PRO A 63 4.73 15.71 -10.20
C PRO A 63 3.20 15.76 -10.31
N TYR A 64 2.58 16.92 -10.50
CA TYR A 64 1.12 17.07 -10.52
C TYR A 64 0.42 16.31 -11.66
N CYS A 65 1.10 16.04 -12.78
CA CYS A 65 0.57 15.16 -13.82
C CYS A 65 0.75 13.66 -13.53
N MET A 66 1.50 13.31 -12.49
CA MET A 66 1.73 11.92 -12.08
C MET A 66 0.76 11.60 -10.95
N THR A 67 -0.29 10.86 -11.27
CA THR A 67 -1.17 10.29 -10.25
C THR A 67 -0.45 9.16 -9.52
N THR A 68 -0.71 9.02 -8.23
CA THR A 68 -0.24 7.86 -7.46
C THR A 68 -0.68 6.57 -8.14
N ASP A 69 0.24 5.61 -8.24
CA ASP A 69 -0.08 4.27 -8.70
C ASP A 69 -0.83 3.52 -7.59
N ILE A 70 -2.16 3.70 -7.56
CA ILE A 70 -3.06 3.10 -6.57
C ILE A 70 -2.98 1.56 -6.62
N MET A 71 -2.74 0.99 -7.80
CA MET A 71 -2.65 -0.46 -7.97
C MET A 71 -1.48 -1.04 -7.20
N HIS A 72 -0.28 -0.49 -7.40
CA HIS A 72 0.92 -0.95 -6.70
C HIS A 72 0.89 -0.57 -5.23
N LEU A 73 0.40 0.63 -4.87
CA LEU A 73 0.26 1.02 -3.47
C LEU A 73 -0.61 0.02 -2.70
N ALA A 74 -1.74 -0.36 -3.26
CA ALA A 74 -2.64 -1.32 -2.65
C ALA A 74 -2.00 -2.70 -2.54
N SER A 75 -1.29 -3.16 -3.60
CA SER A 75 -0.54 -4.41 -3.57
C SER A 75 0.50 -4.44 -2.45
N ASN A 76 1.25 -3.36 -2.28
CA ASN A 76 2.31 -3.25 -1.27
C ASN A 76 1.72 -3.23 0.15
N LEU A 77 0.62 -2.51 0.36
CA LEU A 77 -0.09 -2.50 1.64
C LEU A 77 -0.68 -3.87 1.97
N SER A 78 -1.29 -4.54 1.00
CA SER A 78 -1.80 -5.91 1.16
C SER A 78 -0.69 -6.88 1.55
N ASP A 79 0.43 -6.85 0.83
CA ASP A 79 1.58 -7.72 1.08
C ASP A 79 2.17 -7.51 2.48
N LEU A 80 2.35 -6.24 2.88
CA LEU A 80 2.81 -5.87 4.22
C LEU A 80 1.88 -6.40 5.32
N LEU A 81 0.57 -6.13 5.21
CA LEU A 81 -0.39 -6.53 6.23
C LEU A 81 -0.54 -8.06 6.32
N ILE A 82 -0.59 -8.75 5.18
CA ILE A 82 -0.64 -10.22 5.16
C ILE A 82 0.64 -10.79 5.78
N SER A 83 1.81 -10.23 5.46
CA SER A 83 3.08 -10.68 6.05
C SER A 83 3.11 -10.49 7.56
N LEU A 84 2.59 -9.36 8.07
CA LEU A 84 2.42 -9.13 9.51
C LEU A 84 1.48 -10.17 10.14
N TRP A 85 0.28 -10.34 9.60
CA TRP A 85 -0.72 -11.25 10.17
C TRP A 85 -0.31 -12.72 10.10
N ARG A 86 0.52 -13.08 9.13
CA ARG A 86 1.11 -14.42 9.01
C ARG A 86 2.41 -14.62 9.79
N GLY A 87 2.99 -13.55 10.35
CA GLY A 87 4.31 -13.62 10.97
C GLY A 87 5.44 -13.96 9.99
N MET A 88 5.35 -13.51 8.74
CA MET A 88 6.35 -13.77 7.69
C MET A 88 7.37 -12.63 7.52
N ILE A 89 7.24 -11.55 8.30
CA ILE A 89 8.22 -10.46 8.28
C ILE A 89 9.47 -10.89 9.04
N ASP A 90 10.63 -10.46 8.55
CA ASP A 90 11.92 -10.65 9.21
C ASP A 90 11.86 -10.11 10.65
N CYS A 91 12.17 -11.00 11.60
CA CYS A 91 12.18 -10.70 13.02
C CYS A 91 13.61 -10.37 13.47
N ASP A 92 13.76 -9.33 14.29
CA ASP A 92 15.06 -9.02 14.92
C ASP A 92 15.44 -10.14 15.91
N ALA A 93 16.74 -10.31 16.18
CA ALA A 93 17.22 -11.32 17.13
C ALA A 93 16.69 -11.13 18.56
N THR A 94 16.22 -9.92 18.89
CA THR A 94 15.64 -9.58 20.20
C THR A 94 14.12 -9.72 20.28
N ASP A 95 13.46 -10.04 19.16
CA ASP A 95 12.02 -10.18 19.05
C ASP A 95 11.63 -11.64 18.73
N ALA A 96 10.36 -11.99 18.94
CA ALA A 96 9.86 -13.34 18.67
C ALA A 96 8.44 -13.31 18.11
N ILE A 97 8.26 -13.91 16.93
CA ILE A 97 6.97 -14.00 16.22
C ILE A 97 5.86 -14.59 17.11
N ASN A 98 6.19 -15.53 17.99
CA ASN A 98 5.21 -16.15 18.90
C ASN A 98 4.62 -15.17 19.92
N ASN A 99 5.24 -14.01 20.13
CA ASN A 99 4.76 -12.97 21.02
C ASN A 99 3.94 -11.89 20.26
N TRP A 100 3.80 -12.02 18.94
CA TRP A 100 3.07 -11.05 18.14
C TRP A 100 1.57 -11.29 18.20
N ASP A 101 0.88 -10.47 19.00
CA ASP A 101 -0.57 -10.45 19.15
C ASP A 101 -1.35 -10.26 17.83
N TRP A 102 -0.69 -9.67 16.83
CA TRP A 102 -1.23 -9.45 15.49
C TRP A 102 -1.02 -10.61 14.51
N ALA A 103 -0.16 -11.59 14.83
CA ALA A 103 0.18 -12.72 13.96
C ALA A 103 -0.91 -13.82 13.97
N VAL A 104 -2.17 -13.42 13.82
CA VAL A 104 -3.37 -14.25 13.99
C VAL A 104 -3.57 -15.29 12.89
N LEU A 105 -2.82 -15.19 11.79
CA LEU A 105 -2.83 -16.11 10.64
C LEU A 105 -1.50 -16.87 10.48
N SER A 106 -0.70 -16.93 11.55
CA SER A 106 0.60 -17.64 11.55
C SER A 106 0.43 -19.16 11.50
N ASP A 107 -0.56 -19.71 12.21
CA ASP A 107 -0.89 -21.12 12.19
C ASP A 107 -1.38 -21.57 10.80
N SER A 108 -0.86 -22.68 10.30
CA SER A 108 -1.14 -23.17 8.95
C SER A 108 -2.59 -23.62 8.78
N VAL A 109 -3.20 -24.21 9.81
CA VAL A 109 -4.58 -24.68 9.76
C VAL A 109 -5.55 -23.50 9.75
N ILE A 110 -5.28 -22.48 10.57
CA ILE A 110 -6.03 -21.22 10.56
C ILE A 110 -5.90 -20.55 9.20
N TRP A 111 -4.68 -20.46 8.64
CA TRP A 111 -4.43 -19.84 7.34
C TRP A 111 -5.14 -20.56 6.19
N ASP A 112 -5.12 -21.89 6.16
CA ASP A 112 -5.80 -22.67 5.13
C ASP A 112 -7.33 -22.49 5.21
N THR A 113 -7.88 -22.47 6.44
CA THR A 113 -9.30 -22.22 6.69
C THR A 113 -9.69 -20.82 6.22
N TYR A 114 -8.90 -19.81 6.58
CA TYR A 114 -9.08 -18.43 6.13
C TYR A 114 -9.05 -18.33 4.59
N GLY A 115 -8.12 -19.03 3.94
CA GLY A 115 -8.02 -19.09 2.49
C GLY A 115 -9.27 -19.64 1.82
N VAL A 116 -9.93 -20.63 2.41
CA VAL A 116 -11.23 -21.15 1.95
C VAL A 116 -12.31 -20.09 2.12
N SER A 117 -12.39 -19.42 3.27
CA SER A 117 -13.38 -18.36 3.51
C SER A 117 -13.26 -17.21 2.49
N VAL A 118 -12.04 -16.81 2.13
CA VAL A 118 -11.80 -15.79 1.08
C VAL A 118 -12.37 -16.25 -0.26
N HIS A 119 -12.16 -17.51 -0.64
CA HIS A 119 -12.67 -18.06 -1.89
C HIS A 119 -14.21 -18.10 -1.92
N GLU A 120 -14.82 -18.61 -0.85
CA GLU A 120 -16.28 -18.75 -0.73
C GLU A 120 -17.00 -17.42 -0.64
N ALA A 121 -16.40 -16.40 -0.02
CA ALA A 121 -16.93 -15.03 -0.03
C ALA A 121 -17.11 -14.47 -1.45
N GLY A 122 -16.37 -14.99 -2.43
CA GLY A 122 -16.54 -14.70 -3.84
C GLY A 122 -17.94 -15.01 -4.39
N SER A 123 -18.67 -15.95 -3.80
CA SER A 123 -20.04 -16.28 -4.20
C SER A 123 -21.03 -15.14 -3.94
N HIS A 124 -20.70 -14.23 -3.02
CA HIS A 124 -21.51 -13.06 -2.65
C HIS A 124 -21.11 -11.79 -3.40
N LEU A 125 -20.07 -11.84 -4.24
CA LEU A 125 -19.69 -10.71 -5.08
C LEU A 125 -20.55 -10.68 -6.34
N SER A 126 -20.97 -9.47 -6.74
CA SER A 126 -21.71 -9.32 -7.99
C SER A 126 -20.88 -9.86 -9.16
N ARG A 127 -21.50 -10.70 -9.98
CA ARG A 127 -20.91 -11.27 -11.20
C ARG A 127 -20.39 -10.22 -12.16
N SER A 128 -20.88 -8.97 -12.07
CA SER A 128 -20.38 -7.82 -12.84
C SER A 128 -18.92 -7.47 -12.55
N PHE A 129 -18.38 -7.83 -11.38
CA PHE A 129 -16.99 -7.59 -11.00
C PHE A 129 -16.03 -8.72 -11.40
N GLY A 130 -16.52 -9.73 -12.14
CA GLY A 130 -15.69 -10.77 -12.75
C GLY A 130 -15.68 -12.08 -11.97
N THR A 131 -14.52 -12.74 -11.96
CA THR A 131 -14.32 -14.09 -11.42
C THR A 131 -14.20 -14.05 -9.90
N ARG A 132 -14.64 -15.12 -9.22
CA ARG A 132 -14.42 -15.30 -7.78
C ARG A 132 -12.91 -15.19 -7.45
N PRO A 133 -12.52 -14.53 -6.35
CA PRO A 133 -11.15 -14.56 -5.89
C PRO A 133 -10.70 -16.00 -5.63
N HIS A 134 -9.44 -16.29 -5.92
CA HIS A 134 -8.85 -17.58 -5.58
C HIS A 134 -8.67 -17.70 -4.06
N ASN A 135 -8.53 -18.94 -3.59
CA ASN A 135 -8.06 -19.21 -2.24
C ASN A 135 -6.66 -18.60 -2.07
N ILE A 136 -6.57 -17.58 -1.22
CA ILE A 136 -5.33 -16.82 -1.01
C ILE A 136 -4.22 -17.71 -0.43
N ALA A 137 -4.55 -18.67 0.44
CA ALA A 137 -3.58 -19.58 1.03
C ALA A 137 -2.87 -20.46 0.00
N LYS A 138 -3.59 -20.87 -1.06
CA LYS A 138 -3.04 -21.70 -2.14
C LYS A 138 -2.29 -20.92 -3.22
N LYS A 139 -2.60 -19.62 -3.38
CA LYS A 139 -2.13 -18.83 -4.52
C LYS A 139 -1.18 -17.69 -4.18
N LEU A 140 -1.00 -17.33 -2.90
CA LEU A 140 -0.19 -16.18 -2.51
C LEU A 140 1.21 -16.22 -3.15
N THR A 141 1.87 -17.37 -3.14
CA THR A 141 3.23 -17.57 -3.70
C THR A 141 3.27 -17.90 -5.19
N SER A 142 2.13 -18.22 -5.82
CA SER A 142 2.04 -18.73 -7.21
C SER A 142 1.30 -17.78 -8.16
N GLY A 143 1.20 -16.51 -7.81
CA GLY A 143 0.63 -15.46 -8.66
C GLY A 143 -0.81 -15.08 -8.31
N TYR A 144 -1.07 -14.84 -7.02
CA TYR A 144 -2.27 -14.12 -6.59
C TYR A 144 -2.25 -12.72 -7.19
N LYS A 145 -3.31 -12.34 -7.91
CA LYS A 145 -3.29 -11.11 -8.71
C LYS A 145 -3.47 -9.88 -7.83
N THR A 146 -2.92 -8.74 -8.27
CA THR A 146 -3.05 -7.47 -7.54
C THR A 146 -4.49 -7.06 -7.27
N TRP A 147 -5.41 -7.29 -8.20
CA TRP A 147 -6.83 -6.99 -7.96
C TRP A 147 -7.45 -7.90 -6.89
N GLU A 148 -6.97 -9.15 -6.76
CA GLU A 148 -7.44 -10.08 -5.72
C GLU A 148 -6.93 -9.65 -4.35
N LEU A 149 -5.66 -9.20 -4.26
CA LEU A 149 -5.11 -8.57 -3.06
C LEU A 149 -5.91 -7.33 -2.66
N GLN A 150 -6.25 -6.48 -3.62
CA GLN A 150 -7.06 -5.29 -3.38
C GLN A 150 -8.46 -5.62 -2.85
N LEU A 151 -9.14 -6.56 -3.52
CA LEU A 151 -10.46 -7.03 -3.10
C LEU A 151 -10.41 -7.65 -1.71
N HIS A 152 -9.40 -8.48 -1.45
CA HIS A 152 -9.15 -9.08 -0.15
C HIS A 152 -8.94 -7.99 0.91
N THR A 153 -7.94 -7.15 0.77
CA THR A 153 -7.51 -6.21 1.80
C THR A 153 -8.47 -5.05 2.01
N PHE A 154 -9.18 -4.56 0.99
CA PHE A 154 -10.02 -3.37 1.13
C PHE A 154 -11.52 -3.64 1.12
N SER A 155 -11.95 -4.90 0.90
CA SER A 155 -13.37 -5.25 0.90
C SER A 155 -13.68 -6.46 1.79
N LEU A 156 -13.00 -7.59 1.60
CA LEU A 156 -13.31 -8.83 2.34
C LEU A 156 -12.69 -8.86 3.74
N GLY A 157 -11.47 -8.37 3.89
CA GLY A 157 -10.69 -8.42 5.12
C GLY A 157 -11.39 -7.80 6.34
N PRO A 158 -12.08 -6.63 6.26
CA PRO A 158 -12.85 -6.10 7.39
C PRO A 158 -13.94 -7.04 7.88
N ILE A 159 -14.49 -7.89 7.01
CA ILE A 159 -15.51 -8.87 7.35
C ILE A 159 -14.86 -10.13 7.91
N LEU A 160 -13.86 -10.66 7.19
CA LEU A 160 -13.24 -11.94 7.51
C LEU A 160 -12.29 -11.88 8.71
N LEU A 161 -11.76 -10.71 9.05
CA LEU A 161 -10.86 -10.52 10.20
C LEU A 161 -11.57 -9.95 11.43
N TYR A 162 -12.88 -9.69 11.33
CA TYR A 162 -13.68 -9.29 12.49
C TYR A 162 -13.70 -10.41 13.53
N ASN A 163 -13.41 -10.06 14.79
CA ASN A 163 -13.19 -11.02 15.90
C ASN A 163 -12.02 -12.00 15.72
N ILE A 164 -11.19 -11.84 14.67
CA ILE A 164 -9.93 -12.59 14.51
C ILE A 164 -8.74 -11.72 14.90
N LEU A 165 -8.66 -10.50 14.35
CA LEU A 165 -7.71 -9.50 14.81
C LEU A 165 -8.18 -8.90 16.13
N GLN A 166 -7.26 -8.68 17.07
CA GLN A 166 -7.57 -7.96 18.30
C GLN A 166 -8.02 -6.53 17.99
N ASP A 167 -8.87 -5.98 18.86
CA ASP A 167 -9.64 -4.75 18.61
C ASP A 167 -8.78 -3.56 18.20
N GLU A 168 -7.60 -3.40 18.77
CA GLU A 168 -6.71 -2.27 18.45
C GLU A 168 -6.13 -2.35 17.03
N TYR A 169 -5.67 -3.54 16.62
CA TYR A 169 -5.17 -3.81 15.27
C TYR A 169 -6.30 -3.73 14.25
N PHE A 170 -7.45 -4.33 14.56
CA PHE A 170 -8.63 -4.31 13.71
C PHE A 170 -9.14 -2.87 13.49
N THR A 171 -9.25 -2.09 14.56
CA THR A 171 -9.65 -0.67 14.47
C THR A 171 -8.67 0.13 13.63
N ASN A 172 -7.36 -0.09 13.80
CA ASN A 172 -6.36 0.59 12.99
C ASN A 172 -6.48 0.20 11.51
N TYR A 173 -6.60 -1.09 11.22
CA TYR A 173 -6.82 -1.60 9.87
C TYR A 173 -8.10 -1.04 9.21
N CYS A 174 -9.21 -0.91 9.94
CA CYS A 174 -10.42 -0.29 9.42
C CYS A 174 -10.23 1.18 9.03
N LYS A 175 -9.35 1.94 9.70
CA LYS A 175 -9.02 3.32 9.31
C LYS A 175 -8.32 3.39 7.96
N LEU A 176 -7.40 2.44 7.70
CA LEU A 176 -6.78 2.28 6.38
C LEU A 176 -7.83 1.97 5.33
N VAL A 177 -8.66 0.96 5.58
CA VAL A 177 -9.66 0.50 4.61
C VAL A 177 -10.64 1.62 4.28
N ARG A 178 -11.15 2.32 5.30
CA ARG A 178 -12.06 3.45 5.11
C ARG A 178 -11.40 4.57 4.29
N GLY A 179 -10.15 4.92 4.63
CA GLY A 179 -9.41 5.96 3.93
C GLY A 179 -9.17 5.61 2.47
N PHE A 180 -8.71 4.39 2.19
CA PHE A 180 -8.46 3.90 0.85
C PHE A 180 -9.74 3.84 0.00
N GLN A 181 -10.85 3.34 0.57
CA GLN A 181 -12.15 3.32 -0.12
C GLN A 181 -12.62 4.72 -0.52
N ILE A 182 -12.43 5.73 0.33
CA ILE A 182 -12.77 7.13 0.01
C ILE A 182 -11.90 7.64 -1.15
N MET A 183 -10.58 7.41 -1.08
CA MET A 183 -9.63 7.89 -2.10
C MET A 183 -9.88 7.28 -3.48
N CYS A 184 -10.49 6.09 -3.53
CA CYS A 184 -10.82 5.39 -4.77
C CYS A 184 -12.22 5.71 -5.32
N GLN A 185 -12.99 6.63 -4.72
CA GLN A 185 -14.30 7.03 -5.24
C GLN A 185 -14.17 7.89 -6.50
N HIS A 186 -15.06 7.68 -7.47
CA HIS A 186 -15.12 8.50 -8.69
C HIS A 186 -15.39 9.99 -8.40
N SER A 187 -16.13 10.28 -7.32
CA SER A 187 -16.39 11.64 -6.85
C SER A 187 -16.22 11.68 -5.34
N ILE A 188 -15.44 12.66 -4.86
CA ILE A 188 -15.11 12.81 -3.45
C ILE A 188 -15.66 14.15 -2.97
N THR A 189 -16.51 14.11 -1.95
CA THR A 189 -17.04 15.33 -1.31
C THR A 189 -16.02 15.88 -0.30
N THR A 190 -16.10 17.17 0.03
CA THR A 190 -15.26 17.76 1.08
C THR A 190 -15.39 17.03 2.42
N LYS A 191 -16.60 16.57 2.76
CA LYS A 191 -16.84 15.78 3.97
C LYS A 191 -16.14 14.43 3.92
N SER A 192 -16.18 13.74 2.77
CA SER A 192 -15.43 12.50 2.56
C SER A 192 -13.92 12.74 2.66
N LEU A 193 -13.42 13.85 2.11
CA LEU A 193 -12.00 14.19 2.17
C LEU A 193 -11.51 14.41 3.60
N VAL A 194 -12.29 15.10 4.44
CA VAL A 194 -11.99 15.21 5.87
C VAL A 194 -11.98 13.83 6.53
N ALA A 195 -12.93 12.95 6.21
CA ALA A 195 -12.95 11.59 6.73
C ALA A 195 -11.74 10.74 6.26
N ALA A 196 -11.18 11.03 5.07
CA ALA A 196 -9.98 10.36 4.56
C ALA A 196 -8.70 10.67 5.37
N GLN A 197 -8.74 11.68 6.27
CA GLN A 197 -7.70 11.87 7.29
C GLN A 197 -7.57 10.65 8.23
N SER A 198 -8.48 9.68 8.18
CA SER A 198 -8.27 8.36 8.81
C SER A 198 -6.98 7.67 8.35
N LEU A 199 -6.48 7.97 7.14
CA LEU A 199 -5.17 7.46 6.67
C LEU A 199 -4.01 7.97 7.51
N CYS A 200 -4.07 9.24 7.93
CA CYS A 200 -3.08 9.84 8.84
C CYS A 200 -3.12 9.14 10.20
N GLN A 201 -4.32 8.90 10.72
CA GLN A 201 -4.51 8.19 11.97
C GLN A 201 -4.09 6.72 11.89
N TRP A 202 -4.26 6.09 10.72
CA TRP A 202 -3.80 4.73 10.47
C TRP A 202 -2.28 4.65 10.49
N GLU A 203 -1.57 5.55 9.79
CA GLU A 203 -0.10 5.52 9.76
C GLU A 203 0.48 5.69 11.17
N HIS A 204 -0.04 6.67 11.93
CA HIS A 204 0.40 6.91 13.29
C HIS A 204 0.10 5.72 14.22
N GLY A 205 -1.10 5.14 14.08
CA GLY A 205 -1.49 3.94 14.82
C GLY A 205 -0.68 2.71 14.41
N PHE A 206 -0.33 2.58 13.13
CA PHE A 206 0.47 1.48 12.60
C PHE A 206 1.87 1.50 13.20
N LYS A 207 2.52 2.67 13.24
CA LYS A 207 3.80 2.84 13.93
C LYS A 207 3.73 2.44 15.41
N ARG A 208 2.70 2.88 16.13
CA ARG A 208 2.57 2.58 17.56
C ARG A 208 2.28 1.10 17.86
N LEU A 209 1.59 0.41 16.96
CA LEU A 209 1.10 -0.94 17.18
C LEU A 209 2.06 -2.03 16.68
N TYR A 210 2.86 -1.75 15.66
CA TYR A 210 3.71 -2.71 14.97
C TYR A 210 5.23 -2.43 15.06
N TYR A 211 5.64 -1.28 15.61
CA TYR A 211 7.03 -0.91 15.87
C TYR A 211 7.22 -0.54 17.35
#